data_AF-A0A847VXV0-F1
#
_entry.id   AF-A0A847VXV0-F1
#
_cell.length_a   1.000
_cell.length_b   1.000
_cell.length_c   1.000
_cell.angle_alpha   90.00
_cell.angle_beta   90.00
_cell.angle_gamma   90.00
#
_symmetry.space_group_name_H-M   'P 1'
#
loop_
_entity.id
_entity.type
_entity.pdbx_description
1 polymer ?
#
loop_
_entity_poly.entity_id
_entity_poly.type
_entity_poly.pdbx_seq_one_letter_code
_entity_poly.pdbx_strand_id
1 'polypeptide(L)'
;MLLDPLIKETNPKPNVVHQTSNILNAIDLASKGIGITFLPAAFVRNATFNMSLFLINNPPLTRSLVLAYSHNMVADSLLHDIEHCLRVIFDSD
;
A
#
# COMPACT_ATOMS: atom_id res chain seq x y z
N MET A 1 10.05 -8.35 1.54
CA MET A 1 8.83 -7.51 1.45
C MET A 1 8.03 -7.96 0.23
N LEU A 2 6.69 -7.89 0.24
CA LEU A 2 5.86 -8.36 -0.88
C LEU A 2 6.13 -7.61 -2.20
N LEU A 3 6.76 -6.44 -2.13
CA LEU A 3 7.06 -5.58 -3.27
C LEU A 3 8.52 -5.63 -3.75
N ASP A 4 9.40 -6.41 -3.11
CA ASP A 4 10.82 -6.44 -3.50
C ASP A 4 11.04 -6.78 -4.99
N PRO A 5 10.25 -7.68 -5.62
CA PRO A 5 10.36 -7.94 -7.06
C PRO A 5 9.92 -6.74 -7.92
N LEU A 6 8.83 -6.08 -7.55
CA LEU A 6 8.26 -4.91 -8.25
C LEU A 6 9.19 -3.68 -8.21
N ILE A 7 9.85 -3.45 -7.07
CA ILE A 7 10.80 -2.34 -6.88
C ILE A 7 12.07 -2.55 -7.73
N LYS A 8 12.49 -3.80 -7.94
CA LYS A 8 13.65 -4.13 -8.77
C LYS A 8 13.43 -3.87 -10.26
N GLU A 9 12.19 -4.02 -10.75
CA GLU A 9 11.88 -3.88 -12.18
C GLU A 9 11.58 -2.44 -12.60
N THR A 10 11.04 -1.61 -11.70
CA THR A 10 10.52 -0.28 -12.09
C THR A 10 11.50 0.87 -11.79
N ASN A 11 12.54 0.65 -10.97
CA ASN A 11 13.51 1.65 -10.52
C ASN A 11 12.98 2.92 -9.79
N PRO A 12 11.75 3.02 -9.21
CA PRO A 12 11.52 3.96 -8.13
C PRO A 12 12.20 3.40 -6.88
N LYS A 13 13.05 4.19 -6.24
CA LYS A 13 13.49 3.90 -4.87
C LYS A 13 12.48 4.55 -3.92
N PRO A 14 11.47 3.80 -3.40
CA PRO A 14 10.57 4.36 -2.41
C PRO A 14 11.40 4.86 -1.22
N ASN A 15 11.03 6.02 -0.68
CA ASN A 15 11.66 6.52 0.54
C ASN A 15 11.20 5.64 1.70
N VAL A 16 12.05 4.69 2.12
CA VAL A 16 11.73 3.76 3.20
C VAL A 16 11.82 4.50 4.54
N VAL A 17 10.67 4.89 5.07
CA VAL A 17 10.56 5.55 6.38
C VAL A 17 10.88 4.60 7.53
N HIS A 18 10.47 3.33 7.42
CA HIS A 18 10.73 2.30 8.41
C HIS A 18 10.68 0.90 7.79
N GLN A 19 11.56 -0.01 8.21
CA GLN A 19 11.59 -1.39 7.76
C GLN A 19 11.25 -2.34 8.93
N THR A 20 10.22 -3.16 8.74
CA THR A 20 9.78 -4.16 9.73
C THR A 20 9.35 -5.45 9.04
N SER A 21 9.56 -6.59 9.69
CA SER A 21 9.02 -7.89 9.28
C SER A 21 7.66 -8.21 9.91
N ASN A 22 7.21 -7.39 10.88
CA ASN A 22 5.93 -7.56 11.55
C ASN A 22 4.85 -6.72 10.86
N ILE A 23 3.85 -7.39 10.28
CA ILE A 23 2.74 -6.75 9.58
C ILE A 23 1.91 -5.82 10.49
N LEU A 24 1.74 -6.17 11.77
CA LEU A 24 0.98 -5.36 12.72
C LEU A 24 1.66 -4.02 12.98
N ASN A 25 3.00 -4.00 13.05
CA ASN A 25 3.76 -2.77 13.21
C ASN A 25 3.64 -1.87 11.97
N ALA A 26 3.66 -2.46 10.78
CA ALA A 26 3.49 -1.70 9.54
C ALA A 26 2.09 -1.06 9.46
N ILE A 27 1.06 -1.79 9.91
CA ILE A 27 -0.32 -1.28 10.00
C ILE A 27 -0.43 -0.15 11.03
N ASP A 28 0.12 -0.33 12.23
CA ASP A 28 0.12 0.68 13.29
C ASP A 28 0.76 2.00 12.82
N LEU A 29 1.93 1.93 12.19
CA LEU A 29 2.61 3.09 11.62
C LEU A 29 1.76 3.79 10.54
N ALA A 30 1.22 3.02 9.59
CA ALA A 30 0.39 3.57 8.52
C ALA A 30 -0.89 4.22 9.07
N SER A 31 -1.53 3.64 10.09
CA SER A 31 -2.72 4.21 10.75
C SER A 31 -2.43 5.55 11.44
N LYS A 32 -1.21 5.72 11.97
CA LYS A 32 -0.71 6.96 12.58
C LYS A 32 -0.26 8.02 11.55
N GLY A 33 -0.36 7.72 10.26
CA GLY A 33 0.06 8.60 9.17
C GLY A 33 1.57 8.59 8.93
N ILE A 34 2.29 7.60 9.46
CA ILE A 34 3.73 7.44 9.27
C ILE A 34 3.94 6.56 8.04
N GLY A 35 3.82 7.19 6.87
CA GLY A 35 3.99 6.56 5.56
C GLY A 35 2.78 5.75 5.09
N ILE A 36 3.03 4.90 4.09
CA ILE A 36 2.04 4.00 3.48
C ILE A 36 2.58 2.57 3.50
N THR A 37 1.69 1.58 3.54
CA THR A 37 2.08 0.16 3.50
C THR A 37 1.20 -0.66 2.57
N PHE A 38 1.73 -1.78 2.11
CA PHE A 38 1.02 -2.73 1.25
C PHE A 38 0.74 -4.01 2.01
N LEU A 39 -0.52 -4.44 1.97
CA LEU A 39 -1.03 -5.59 2.71
C LEU A 39 -1.65 -6.60 1.75
N PRO A 40 -1.60 -7.92 2.04
CA PRO A 40 -2.42 -8.87 1.32
C PRO A 40 -3.91 -8.63 1.62
N ALA A 41 -4.77 -8.64 0.60
CA ALA A 41 -6.20 -8.39 0.78
C ALA A 41 -6.88 -9.38 1.74
N ALA A 42 -6.33 -10.59 1.92
CA ALA A 42 -6.81 -11.58 2.87
C ALA A 42 -6.77 -11.09 4.33
N PHE A 43 -5.82 -10.23 4.70
CA PHE A 43 -5.72 -9.64 6.04
C PHE A 43 -6.81 -8.61 6.30
N VAL A 44 -7.43 -8.09 5.25
CA VAL A 44 -8.43 -7.03 5.35
C VAL A 44 -9.83 -7.57 5.61
N ARG A 45 -10.13 -8.80 5.17
CA ARG A 45 -11.50 -9.36 5.25
C ARG A 45 -12.07 -9.50 6.67
N ASN A 46 -11.22 -9.67 7.67
CA ASN A 46 -11.64 -10.01 9.04
C ASN A 46 -11.22 -8.99 10.09
N ALA A 47 -10.69 -7.83 9.69
CA ALA A 47 -10.14 -6.85 10.62
C ALA A 47 -10.71 -5.46 10.37
N THR A 48 -11.07 -4.79 11.46
CA THR A 48 -11.51 -3.40 11.46
C THR A 48 -10.28 -2.51 11.56
N PHE A 49 -9.99 -1.74 10.52
CA PHE A 49 -8.88 -0.79 10.52
C PHE A 49 -9.42 0.64 10.62
N ASN A 50 -8.78 1.44 11.46
CA ASN A 50 -9.04 2.89 11.52
C ASN A 50 -8.13 3.62 10.52
N MET A 51 -8.25 3.28 9.24
CA MET A 51 -7.42 3.80 8.16
C MET A 51 -8.09 3.62 6.79
N SER A 52 -7.67 4.40 5.80
CA SER A 52 -8.09 4.22 4.41
C SER A 52 -7.42 2.98 3.80
N LEU A 53 -8.19 2.24 3.03
CA LEU A 53 -7.76 1.03 2.32
C LEU A 53 -8.12 1.15 0.84
N PHE A 54 -7.13 1.02 -0.03
CA PHE A 54 -7.29 1.03 -1.48
C PHE A 54 -6.93 -0.35 -2.03
N LEU A 55 -7.90 -1.04 -2.65
CA LEU A 55 -7.67 -2.34 -3.26
C LEU A 55 -6.97 -2.17 -4.62
N ILE A 56 -5.84 -2.85 -4.79
CA ILE A 56 -5.12 -2.93 -6.06
C ILE A 56 -5.64 -4.17 -6.79
N ASN A 57 -6.35 -3.98 -7.91
CA ASN A 57 -6.76 -5.10 -8.76
C ASN A 57 -5.57 -5.56 -9.60
N ASN A 58 -5.56 -6.83 -10.01
CA ASN A 58 -4.51 -7.48 -10.83
C ASN A 58 -3.05 -7.05 -10.55
N PRO A 59 -2.55 -7.09 -9.30
CA PRO A 59 -1.12 -6.88 -9.09
C PRO A 59 -0.33 -7.97 -9.85
N PRO A 60 0.92 -7.72 -10.30
CA PRO A 60 1.83 -8.70 -10.91
C PRO A 60 2.41 -9.64 -9.85
N LEU A 61 1.55 -10.02 -8.91
CA LEU A 61 1.76 -10.92 -7.81
C LEU A 61 0.58 -11.89 -7.82
N THR A 62 0.81 -13.12 -7.40
CA THR A 62 -0.23 -14.17 -7.33
C THR A 62 -1.35 -13.88 -6.31
N ARG A 63 -1.34 -12.71 -5.67
CA ARG A 63 -2.24 -12.33 -4.57
C ARG A 63 -2.67 -10.88 -4.67
N SER A 64 -3.96 -10.62 -4.47
CA SER A 64 -4.51 -9.26 -4.39
C SER A 64 -3.86 -8.45 -3.26
N LEU A 65 -3.54 -7.19 -3.55
CA LEU A 65 -2.89 -6.26 -2.62
C LEU A 65 -3.84 -5.13 -2.22
N VAL A 66 -3.61 -4.57 -1.04
CA VAL A 66 -4.28 -3.38 -0.53
C VAL A 66 -3.22 -2.37 -0.12
N LEU A 67 -3.36 -1.14 -0.57
CA LEU A 67 -2.61 0.01 -0.08
C LEU A 67 -3.34 0.59 1.14
N ALA A 68 -2.60 0.82 2.21
CA ALA A 68 -3.16 1.24 3.49
C ALA A 68 -2.47 2.52 3.99
N TYR A 69 -3.26 3.54 4.34
CA TYR A 69 -2.78 4.87 4.77
C TYR A 69 -3.76 5.59 5.73
N SER A 70 -3.27 6.55 6.53
CA SER A 70 -4.10 7.32 7.47
C SER A 70 -4.96 8.38 6.79
N HIS A 71 -6.17 8.60 7.31
CA HIS A 71 -7.06 9.70 6.89
C HIS A 71 -6.49 11.10 7.16
N ASN A 72 -5.56 11.23 8.10
CA ASN A 72 -4.98 12.52 8.50
C ASN A 72 -3.72 12.89 7.70
N MET A 73 -3.38 12.10 6.69
CA MET A 73 -2.18 12.33 5.89
C MET A 73 -2.42 13.55 4.98
N VAL A 74 -1.72 14.65 5.27
CA VAL A 74 -1.98 16.04 4.80
C VAL A 74 -1.82 16.26 3.27
N ALA A 75 -1.71 15.21 2.47
CA ALA A 75 -1.47 15.30 1.02
C ALA A 75 -2.48 14.46 0.24
N ASP A 76 -3.78 14.79 0.36
CA ASP A 76 -4.86 14.15 -0.40
C ASP A 76 -4.58 14.11 -1.91
N SER A 77 -3.95 15.15 -2.47
CA SER A 77 -3.57 15.18 -3.89
C SER A 77 -2.52 14.13 -4.25
N LEU A 78 -1.50 13.94 -3.40
CA LEU A 78 -0.46 12.93 -3.63
C LEU A 78 -1.04 11.51 -3.53
N LEU A 79 -1.95 11.29 -2.57
CA LEU A 79 -2.64 10.01 -2.43
C LEU A 79 -3.50 9.72 -3.67
N HIS A 80 -4.20 10.73 -4.18
CA HIS A 80 -4.98 10.60 -5.41
C HIS A 80 -4.11 10.27 -6.62
N ASP A 81 -2.94 10.92 -6.76
CA ASP A 81 -1.99 10.63 -7.83
C ASP A 81 -1.42 9.20 -7.73
N ILE A 82 -1.13 8.72 -6.52
CA ILE A 82 -0.68 7.35 -6.27
C ILE A 82 -1.77 6.35 -6.63
N GLU A 83 -3.01 6.57 -6.18
CA GLU A 83 -4.15 5.71 -6.52
C GLU A 83 -4.37 5.66 -8.03
N HIS A 84 -4.34 6.82 -8.70
CA HIS A 84 -4.49 6.90 -10.15
C HIS A 84 -3.37 6.12 -10.87
N CYS A 85 -2.11 6.28 -10.45
CA CYS A 85 -1.00 5.52 -11.02
C CYS A 85 -1.18 4.01 -10.84
N LEU A 86 -1.60 3.56 -9.66
CA LEU A 86 -1.83 2.14 -9.38
C LEU A 86 -2.97 1.58 -10.26
N ARG A 87 -4.04 2.34 -10.50
CA ARG A 87 -5.10 1.95 -11.44
C ARG A 87 -4.60 1.85 -12.87
N VAL A 88 -3.83 2.83 -13.35
CA VAL A 88 -3.29 2.77 -14.71
C VAL A 88 -2.38 1.56 -14.90
N ILE A 89 -1.57 1.22 -13.90
CA ILE A 89 -0.62 0.10 -14.02
C ILE A 89 -1.32 -1.26 -13.91
N PHE A 90 -2.33 -1.39 -13.04
CA PHE A 90 -2.89 -2.70 -12.69
C PHE A 90 -4.37 -2.91 -13.07
N ASP A 91 -5.13 -1.87 -13.43
CA ASP A 91 -6.50 -1.98 -13.96
C ASP A 91 -6.56 -1.90 -15.49
N SER A 92 -5.41 -1.81 -16.20
CA SER A 92 -5.39 -1.85 -17.68
C SER A 92 -5.55 -3.28 -18.18
N ASP A 93 -6.63 -3.52 -18.93
CA ASP A 93 -6.99 -4.80 -19.57
C ASP A 93 -5.87 -5.41 -20.46
#